data_AF-A0A0F9E2B7-F1
#
_entry.id   AF-A0A0F9E2B7-F1
#
_cell.length_a   1.000
_cell.length_b   1.000
_cell.length_c   1.000
_cell.angle_alpha   90.00
_cell.angle_beta   90.00
_cell.angle_gamma   90.00
#
_symmetry.space_group_name_H-M   'P 1'
#
loop_
_entity.id
_entity.type
_entity.pdbx_description
1 polymer ?
#
loop_
_entity_poly.entity_id
_entity_poly.type
_entity_poly.pdbx_seq_one_letter_code
_entity_poly.pdbx_strand_id
1 'polypeptide(L)' 'MSNVLEIAIDPDIVLDPERIKGMSEDLQGHLKAAITNAARVYDCKWHEITWKVRFTNGQPYIATKKK' A
#
# COMPACT_ATOMS: atom_id res chain seq x y z
N MET A 1 -9.27 -15.61 -17.39
CA MET A 1 -9.56 -16.07 -16.02
C MET A 1 -8.97 -15.02 -15.09
N SER A 2 -9.80 -14.16 -14.51
CA SER A 2 -9.33 -13.13 -13.60
C SER A 2 -8.97 -13.82 -12.28
N ASN A 3 -7.67 -13.87 -11.95
CA ASN A 3 -7.23 -14.31 -10.64
C ASN A 3 -7.75 -13.29 -9.62
N VAL A 4 -8.92 -13.56 -9.04
CA VAL A 4 -9.44 -12.78 -7.92
C VAL A 4 -8.54 -13.10 -6.75
N LEU A 5 -7.61 -12.20 -6.46
CA LEU A 5 -6.80 -12.25 -5.26
C LEU A 5 -7.68 -11.73 -4.12
N GLU A 6 -8.27 -12.63 -3.34
CA GLU A 6 -8.89 -12.27 -2.06
C GLU A 6 -7.79 -11.79 -1.10
N ILE A 7 -7.56 -10.49 -1.10
CA ILE A 7 -6.68 -9.84 -0.14
C ILE A 7 -7.58 -9.28 0.96
N ALA A 8 -7.53 -9.88 2.14
CA ALA A 8 -8.07 -9.25 3.33
C ALA A 8 -7.26 -7.97 3.59
N ILE A 9 -7.88 -6.81 3.36
CA ILE A 9 -7.25 -5.51 3.61
C ILE A 9 -7.28 -5.27 5.12
N ASP A 10 -6.13 -4.91 5.69
CA ASP A 10 -6.02 -4.54 7.09
C ASP A 10 -6.82 -3.23 7.34
N PRO A 11 -7.87 -3.25 8.18
CA PRO A 11 -8.71 -2.09 8.43
C PRO A 11 -7.98 -1.00 9.22
N ASP A 12 -6.88 -1.32 9.89
CA ASP A 12 -6.11 -0.38 10.71
C ASP A 12 -5.15 0.49 9.88
N ILE A 13 -5.07 0.27 8.55
CA ILE A 13 -4.24 1.10 7.67
C ILE A 13 -4.89 2.48 7.48
N VAL A 14 -4.25 3.48 8.09
CA VAL A 14 -4.61 4.89 7.92
C VAL A 14 -3.72 5.52 6.85
N LEU A 15 -4.34 6.01 5.77
CA LEU A 15 -3.67 6.81 4.76
C LEU A 15 -3.71 8.29 5.16
N ASP A 16 -2.59 8.99 4.99
CA ASP A 16 -2.49 10.42 5.27
C ASP A 16 -3.38 11.21 4.29
N PRO A 17 -4.47 11.86 4.75
CA PRO A 17 -5.46 12.52 3.90
C PRO A 17 -4.88 13.66 3.07
N GLU A 18 -3.81 14.34 3.54
CA GLU A 18 -3.17 15.40 2.77
C GLU A 18 -2.38 14.84 1.58
N ARG A 19 -1.79 13.65 1.75
CA ARG A 19 -0.98 12.97 0.72
C ARG A 19 -1.83 12.28 -0.33
N ILE A 20 -3.04 11.85 0.02
CA ILE A 20 -3.98 11.19 -0.90
C ILE A 20 -5.03 12.16 -1.46
N LYS A 21 -4.90 13.47 -1.24
CA LYS A 21 -5.85 14.46 -1.76
C LYS A 21 -5.96 14.37 -3.28
N GLY A 22 -7.16 14.07 -3.78
CA GLY A 22 -7.44 13.89 -5.22
C GLY A 22 -7.24 12.46 -5.73
N MET A 23 -6.88 11.50 -4.87
CA MET A 23 -6.80 10.08 -5.20
C MET A 23 -8.19 9.44 -5.17
N SER A 24 -8.55 8.66 -6.20
CA SER A 24 -9.82 7.92 -6.23
C SER A 24 -9.86 6.84 -5.13
N GLU A 25 -11.06 6.49 -4.67
CA GLU A 25 -11.27 5.43 -3.68
C GLU A 25 -10.67 4.09 -4.14
N ASP A 26 -10.80 3.74 -5.42
CA ASP A 26 -10.20 2.54 -6.00
C ASP A 26 -8.68 2.51 -5.82
N LEU A 27 -8.01 3.64 -6.05
CA LEU A 27 -6.55 3.73 -5.96
C LEU A 27 -6.08 3.71 -4.51
N GLN A 28 -6.87 4.27 -3.59
CA GLN A 28 -6.66 4.10 -2.15
C GLN A 28 -6.84 2.64 -1.72
N GLY A 29 -7.83 1.94 -2.25
CA GLY A 29 -8.06 0.51 -2.01
C GLY A 29 -6.87 -0.34 -2.46
N HIS A 30 -6.35 -0.10 -3.67
CA HIS A 30 -5.14 -0.75 -4.17
C HIS A 30 -3.91 -0.44 -3.31
N LEU A 31 -3.77 0.80 -2.82
CA LEU A 31 -2.67 1.19 -1.94
C LEU A 31 -2.73 0.45 -0.60
N LYS A 32 -3.91 0.38 0.02
CA LYS A 32 -4.12 -0.39 1.26
C LYS A 32 -3.82 -1.86 1.06
N ALA A 33 -4.29 -2.48 -0.02
CA ALA A 33 -3.99 -3.88 -0.34
C ALA A 33 -2.48 -4.12 -0.51
N ALA A 34 -1.76 -3.22 -1.20
CA ALA A 34 -0.31 -3.30 -1.34
C ALA A 34 0.39 -3.17 0.02
N ILE A 35 -0.09 -2.27 0.89
CA ILE A 35 0.43 -2.09 2.25
C ILE A 35 0.22 -3.36 3.08
N THR A 36 -0.99 -3.93 3.08
CA THR A 36 -1.30 -5.16 3.80
C THR A 36 -0.43 -6.32 3.33
N ASN A 37 -0.25 -6.48 2.01
CA ASN A 37 0.56 -7.58 1.50
C ASN A 37 2.03 -7.42 1.89
N ALA A 38 2.58 -6.21 1.85
CA ALA A 38 3.95 -5.97 2.31
C ALA A 38 4.11 -6.17 3.83
N ALA A 39 3.15 -5.71 4.66
CA ALA A 39 3.12 -6.00 6.09
C ALA A 39 3.18 -7.51 6.38
N ARG A 40 2.39 -8.29 5.64
CA ARG A 40 2.39 -9.75 5.70
C ARG A 40 3.71 -10.37 5.28
N VAL A 41 4.32 -9.89 4.19
CA VAL A 41 5.60 -10.42 3.68
C VAL A 41 6.75 -10.17 4.67
N TYR A 42 6.74 -9.03 5.36
CA TYR A 42 7.76 -8.69 6.36
C TYR A 42 7.44 -9.15 7.79
N ASP A 43 6.29 -9.80 7.99
CA ASP A 43 5.76 -10.22 9.29
C ASP A 43 5.85 -9.10 10.34
N CYS A 44 5.27 -7.94 10.01
CA CYS A 44 5.25 -6.77 10.88
C CYS A 44 4.04 -5.88 10.61
N LYS A 45 3.79 -4.91 11.51
CA LYS A 45 2.70 -3.95 11.31
C LYS A 45 3.12 -2.89 10.28
N TRP A 46 2.14 -2.36 9.54
CA TRP A 46 2.39 -1.39 8.47
C TRP A 46 3.13 -0.12 8.93
N HIS A 47 2.97 0.28 10.20
CA HIS A 47 3.65 1.43 10.81
C HIS A 47 5.15 1.18 11.14
N GLU A 48 5.55 -0.10 11.17
CA GLU A 48 6.95 -0.55 11.34
C GLU A 48 7.70 -0.60 10.00
N ILE A 49 7.00 -0.42 8.89
CA ILE A 49 7.58 -0.35 7.55
C ILE A 49 7.77 1.12 7.17
N THR A 50 8.94 1.43 6.63
CA THR A 50 9.20 2.68 5.91
C THR A 50 8.76 2.51 4.46
N TRP A 51 7.76 3.29 4.06
CA TRP A 51 7.23 3.32 2.71
C TRP A 51 7.90 4.45 1.92
N LYS A 52 8.49 4.13 0.77
CA LYS A 52 9.05 5.10 -0.16
C LYS A 52 8.41 4.89 -1.53
N VAL A 53 7.49 5.78 -1.88
CA VAL A 53 6.93 5.83 -3.23
C VAL A 53 7.87 6.64 -4.10
N ARG A 54 8.36 6.03 -5.18
CA ARG A 54 9.20 6.67 -6.21
C ARG A 54 8.46 6.60 -7.54
N PHE A 55 8.66 7.58 -8.40
CA PHE A 55 8.16 7.53 -9.77
C PHE A 55 9.34 7.27 -10.70
N THR A 56 9.33 6.12 -11.39
CA THR A 56 10.35 5.77 -12.39
C THR A 56 9.61 5.55 -13.71
N ASN A 57 10.01 6.26 -14.77
CA ASN A 57 9.35 6.19 -16.09
C ASN A 57 7.82 6.43 -16.05
N GLY A 58 7.37 7.36 -15.18
CA GLY A 58 5.94 7.66 -15.01
C GLY A 58 5.14 6.59 -14.27
N GLN A 59 5.79 5.50 -13.83
CA GLN A 59 5.15 4.43 -13.06
C GLN A 59 5.51 4.54 -11.56
N PRO A 60 4.52 4.42 -10.66
CA PRO A 60 4.78 4.39 -9.23
C PRO A 60 5.46 3.08 -8.84
N TYR A 61 6.60 3.19 -8.17
CA TYR A 61 7.34 2.10 -7.56
C TYR A 61 7.34 2.29 -6.04
N ILE A 62 6.78 1.33 -5.32
CA ILE A 62 6.72 1.36 -3.86
C ILE A 62 7.89 0.53 -3.32
N ALA A 63 8.89 1.20 -2.77
CA ALA A 63 9.96 0.56 -2.01
C ALA A 63 9.56 0.49 -0.54
N THR A 64 9.70 -0.68 0.05
CA THR A 64 9.41 -0.95 1.47
C THR A 64 10.70 -1.36 2.17
N LYS A 65 10.93 -0.82 3.36
CA LYS A 65 12.04 -1.23 4.23
C LYS A 65 11.54 -1.31 5.66
N LYS A 66 11.72 -2.45 6.33
CA LYS A 66 11.48 -2.58 7.77
C LYS A 66 12.36 -1.55 8.50
N LYS A 67 11.76 -0.79 9.43
CA LYS A 67 12.50 0.16 10.28
C LYS A 67 13.52 -0.58 11.15
#